data_AF-A0A1G1WE19-F1
#
_entry.id   AF-A0A1G1WE19-F1
#
_cell.length_a   1.000
_cell.length_b   1.000
_cell.length_c   1.000
_cell.angle_alpha   90.00
_cell.angle_beta   90.00
_cell.angle_gamma   90.00
#
_symmetry.space_group_name_H-M   'P 1'
#
loop_
_entity.id
_entity.type
_entity.pdbx_description
1 polymer ?
#
loop_
_entity_poly.entity_id
_entity_poly.type
_entity_poly.pdbx_seq_one_letter_code
_entity_poly.pdbx_strand_id
1 'polypeptide(L)'
;MDQIVKIYNKVAPEISKVYKQQSHIIGIDNFCKTLKPGSRILDLGCGMGKDISIFSAKGFEAVGVDGSVGMIKQARRRYPNEKFFVMDVRRLKLPDSYFDAVWSWSVLTHLSNQDKKTVLTEVNRVLKKNGTFSQMVWRGRGLFINKDVYPRSHYLLSTSSWRKLYDETGFVDLETKIIKSRRRDSLRLTAKKLFPQAP
;
A
#
# COMPACT_ATOMS: atom_id res chain seq x y z
N MET A 1 -7.48 -5.00 -12.16
CA MET A 1 -7.22 -5.52 -10.79
C MET A 1 -7.45 -7.03 -10.68
N ASP A 2 -8.60 -7.54 -11.11
CA ASP A 2 -9.03 -8.92 -10.85
C ASP A 2 -8.07 -10.00 -11.36
N GLN A 3 -7.44 -9.78 -12.53
CA GLN A 3 -6.41 -10.69 -13.05
C GLN A 3 -5.17 -10.77 -12.13
N ILE A 4 -4.74 -9.65 -11.55
CA ILE A 4 -3.61 -9.60 -10.62
C ILE A 4 -3.94 -10.32 -9.32
N VAL A 5 -5.17 -10.13 -8.80
CA VAL A 5 -5.65 -10.85 -7.61
C VAL A 5 -5.69 -12.36 -7.87
N LYS A 6 -6.19 -12.80 -9.03
CA LYS A 6 -6.17 -14.22 -9.44
C LYS A 6 -4.76 -14.79 -9.47
N ILE A 7 -3.79 -14.05 -10.02
CA ILE A 7 -2.39 -14.45 -10.01
C ILE A 7 -1.90 -14.60 -8.57
N TYR A 8 -2.07 -13.58 -7.71
CA TYR A 8 -1.61 -13.63 -6.32
C TYR A 8 -2.30 -14.72 -5.48
N ASN A 9 -3.54 -15.10 -5.78
CA ASN A 9 -4.19 -16.26 -5.17
C ASN A 9 -3.48 -17.56 -5.56
N LYS A 10 -3.15 -17.74 -6.85
CA LYS A 10 -2.50 -18.93 -7.37
C LYS A 10 -1.07 -19.09 -6.82
N VAL A 11 -0.32 -18.00 -6.74
CA VAL A 11 1.11 -18.03 -6.42
C VAL A 11 1.43 -17.84 -4.94
N ALA A 12 0.42 -17.64 -4.10
CA ALA A 12 0.63 -17.40 -2.67
C ALA A 12 1.46 -18.52 -1.99
N PRO A 13 1.25 -19.82 -2.26
CA PRO A 13 2.09 -20.87 -1.69
C PRO A 13 3.56 -20.80 -2.13
N GLU A 14 3.83 -20.55 -3.41
CA GLU A 14 5.19 -20.47 -3.94
C GLU A 14 5.90 -19.22 -3.46
N ILE A 15 5.25 -18.06 -3.57
CA ILE A 15 5.78 -16.79 -3.05
C ILE A 15 6.07 -16.95 -1.56
N SER A 16 5.24 -17.66 -0.80
CA SER A 16 5.41 -17.86 0.64
C SER A 16 6.76 -18.52 0.96
N LYS A 17 7.20 -19.48 0.14
CA LYS A 17 8.49 -20.17 0.31
C LYS A 17 9.71 -19.28 0.03
N VAL A 18 9.60 -18.40 -0.97
CA VAL A 18 10.71 -17.50 -1.40
C VAL A 18 10.67 -16.14 -0.72
N TYR A 19 9.58 -15.78 -0.03
CA TYR A 19 9.45 -14.53 0.71
C TYR A 19 10.36 -14.57 1.93
N LYS A 20 11.64 -14.24 1.72
CA LYS A 20 12.66 -14.16 2.76
C LYS A 20 12.19 -13.16 3.83
N GLN A 21 12.03 -13.63 5.06
CA GLN A 21 11.56 -12.85 6.20
C GLN A 21 12.44 -11.61 6.51
N GLN A 22 13.66 -11.53 5.99
CA GLN A 22 14.70 -10.65 6.51
C GLN A 22 14.96 -9.33 5.78
N SER A 23 14.35 -9.02 4.63
CA SER A 23 14.60 -7.69 4.05
C SER A 23 13.93 -6.60 4.90
N HIS A 24 14.72 -5.67 5.45
CA HIS A 24 14.18 -4.44 6.03
C HIS A 24 13.23 -3.80 5.00
N ILE A 25 11.97 -3.58 5.38
CA ILE A 25 11.04 -2.89 4.50
C ILE A 25 11.48 -1.44 4.44
N ILE A 26 11.97 -1.05 3.27
CA ILE A 26 12.58 0.26 3.04
C ILE A 26 11.58 1.33 3.48
N GLY A 27 11.96 2.13 4.48
CA GLY A 27 11.18 3.28 4.92
C GLY A 27 10.16 3.03 6.02
N ILE A 28 9.92 1.79 6.46
CA ILE A 28 8.93 1.50 7.53
C ILE A 28 9.30 2.19 8.85
N ASP A 29 10.58 2.18 9.24
CA ASP A 29 11.03 2.85 10.46
C ASP A 29 10.86 4.37 10.40
N ASN A 30 11.19 4.96 9.25
CA ASN A 30 11.00 6.41 9.05
C ASN A 30 9.53 6.78 9.03
N PHE A 31 8.67 5.93 8.48
CA PHE A 31 7.22 6.13 8.53
C PHE A 31 6.71 6.08 9.97
N CYS A 32 7.10 5.05 10.73
CA CYS A 32 6.73 4.91 12.16
C CYS A 32 7.15 6.13 12.99
N LYS A 33 8.34 6.69 12.75
CA LYS A 33 8.85 7.89 13.45
C LYS A 33 7.99 9.14 13.24
N THR A 34 7.15 9.19 12.21
CA THR A 34 6.25 10.32 11.95
C THR A 34 4.88 10.18 12.62
N LEU A 35 4.63 9.06 13.30
CA LEU A 35 3.34 8.72 13.90
C LEU A 35 3.45 8.73 15.42
N LYS A 36 2.32 9.04 16.08
CA LYS A 36 2.22 8.94 17.53
C LYS A 36 2.18 7.46 17.95
N PRO A 37 2.75 7.07 19.10
CA PRO A 37 2.54 5.73 19.65
C PRO A 37 1.05 5.37 19.70
N GLY A 38 0.70 4.12 19.41
CA GLY A 38 -0.70 3.66 19.37
C GLY A 38 -1.51 4.13 18.15
N SER A 39 -0.91 4.84 17.18
CA SER A 39 -1.62 5.25 15.96
C SER A 39 -2.21 4.05 15.21
N ARG A 40 -3.38 4.25 14.61
CA ARG A 40 -4.05 3.24 13.78
C ARG A 40 -3.49 3.25 12.36
N ILE A 41 -3.00 2.10 11.92
CA ILE A 41 -2.37 1.93 10.60
C ILE A 41 -3.17 0.93 9.78
N LEU A 42 -3.54 1.32 8.56
CA LEU A 42 -4.02 0.40 7.54
C LEU A 42 -2.89 0.05 6.57
N ASP A 43 -2.57 -1.22 6.43
CA ASP A 43 -1.71 -1.72 5.35
C ASP A 43 -2.57 -2.16 4.16
N LEU A 44 -2.52 -1.39 3.08
CA LEU A 44 -3.31 -1.54 1.88
C LEU A 44 -2.58 -2.43 0.87
N GLY A 45 -3.08 -3.66 0.69
CA GLY A 45 -2.43 -4.73 -0.07
C GLY A 45 -1.30 -5.39 0.72
N CYS A 46 -1.62 -5.82 1.94
CA CYS A 46 -0.67 -6.30 2.95
C CYS A 46 0.01 -7.64 2.60
N GLY A 47 -0.46 -8.33 1.55
CA GLY A 47 0.04 -9.64 1.15
C GLY A 47 0.05 -10.64 2.30
N MET A 48 1.25 -11.07 2.70
CA MET A 48 1.43 -12.07 3.76
C MET A 48 1.58 -11.45 5.16
N GLY A 49 1.30 -10.17 5.32
CA GLY A 49 1.15 -9.52 6.63
C GLY A 49 2.45 -9.16 7.36
N LYS A 50 3.60 -9.17 6.68
CA LYS A 50 4.90 -8.88 7.31
C LYS A 50 4.94 -7.47 7.92
N ASP A 51 4.51 -6.47 7.17
CA ASP A 51 4.56 -5.06 7.60
C ASP A 51 3.67 -4.84 8.83
N ILE A 52 2.49 -5.49 8.87
CA ILE A 52 1.60 -5.51 10.03
C ILE A 52 2.32 -6.03 11.28
N SER A 53 3.03 -7.17 11.21
CA SER A 53 3.75 -7.69 12.38
C SER A 53 4.80 -6.72 12.93
N ILE A 54 5.43 -5.93 12.06
CA ILE A 54 6.42 -4.93 12.46
C ILE A 54 5.75 -3.72 13.10
N PHE A 55 4.61 -3.27 12.56
CA PHE A 55 3.84 -2.19 13.16
C PHE A 55 3.33 -2.59 14.55
N SER A 56 2.76 -3.78 14.70
CA SER A 56 2.28 -4.30 15.98
C SER A 56 3.41 -4.46 17.00
N ALA A 57 4.58 -4.98 16.59
CA ALA A 57 5.76 -5.07 17.45
C ALA A 57 6.30 -3.71 17.90
N LYS A 58 5.99 -2.63 17.18
CA LYS A 58 6.31 -1.24 17.54
C LYS A 58 5.20 -0.53 18.32
N GLY A 59 4.13 -1.24 18.70
CA GLY A 59 3.03 -0.72 19.51
C GLY A 59 1.97 0.07 18.72
N PHE A 60 1.86 -0.13 17.40
CA PHE A 60 0.79 0.47 16.60
C PHE A 60 -0.44 -0.45 16.52
N GLU A 61 -1.63 0.15 16.35
CA GLU A 61 -2.86 -0.59 16.07
C GLU A 61 -2.97 -0.85 14.55
N ALA A 62 -2.37 -1.95 14.08
CA ALA A 62 -2.28 -2.22 12.65
C ALA A 62 -3.35 -3.23 12.16
N VAL A 63 -3.91 -2.96 10.98
CA VAL A 63 -4.79 -3.92 10.26
C VAL A 63 -4.37 -4.01 8.80
N GLY A 64 -4.34 -5.22 8.25
CA GLY A 64 -3.96 -5.45 6.85
C GLY A 64 -5.15 -5.85 5.98
N VAL A 65 -5.22 -5.32 4.77
CA VAL A 65 -6.19 -5.74 3.75
C VAL A 65 -5.50 -6.18 2.48
N ASP A 66 -6.01 -7.23 1.83
CA ASP A 66 -5.53 -7.68 0.52
C ASP A 66 -6.68 -8.30 -0.28
N GLY A 67 -6.66 -8.14 -1.61
CA GLY A 67 -7.67 -8.75 -2.49
C GLY A 67 -7.52 -10.27 -2.63
N SER A 68 -6.33 -10.82 -2.33
CA SER A 68 -6.02 -12.23 -2.45
C SER A 68 -6.36 -13.00 -1.17
N VAL A 69 -7.39 -13.85 -1.25
CA VAL A 69 -7.72 -14.84 -0.22
C VAL A 69 -6.52 -15.72 0.12
N GLY A 70 -5.75 -16.13 -0.90
CA GLY A 70 -4.55 -16.93 -0.73
C GLY A 70 -3.48 -16.23 0.11
N MET A 71 -3.28 -14.93 -0.12
CA MET A 71 -2.34 -14.11 0.66
C MET A 71 -2.80 -13.94 2.11
N ILE A 72 -4.06 -13.59 2.32
CA ILE A 72 -4.63 -13.44 3.67
C ILE A 72 -4.58 -14.76 4.45
N LYS A 73 -4.79 -15.91 3.79
CA LYS A 73 -4.63 -17.23 4.42
C LYS A 73 -3.19 -17.47 4.90
N GLN A 74 -2.19 -17.06 4.12
CA GLN A 74 -0.79 -17.15 4.54
C GLN A 74 -0.47 -16.16 5.66
N ALA A 75 -1.00 -14.93 5.59
CA ALA A 75 -0.82 -13.91 6.62
C ALA A 75 -1.32 -14.38 7.99
N ARG A 76 -2.56 -14.89 8.05
CA ARG A 76 -3.18 -15.42 9.27
C ARG A 76 -2.43 -16.63 9.84
N ARG A 77 -1.86 -17.48 8.97
CA ARG A 77 -1.04 -18.63 9.42
C ARG A 77 0.27 -18.19 10.06
N ARG A 78 0.88 -17.12 9.55
CA ARG A 78 2.18 -16.62 10.02
C ARG A 78 2.06 -15.74 11.25
N TYR A 79 1.02 -14.93 11.30
CA TYR A 79 0.80 -13.95 12.34
C TYR A 79 -0.63 -14.11 12.90
N PRO A 80 -0.89 -15.17 13.68
CA PRO A 80 -2.25 -15.54 14.11
C PRO A 80 -2.91 -14.50 15.02
N ASN A 81 -2.11 -13.64 15.67
CA ASN A 81 -2.60 -12.59 16.57
C ASN A 81 -2.90 -11.26 15.85
N GLU A 82 -2.58 -11.16 14.55
CA GLU A 82 -2.73 -9.94 13.77
C GLU A 82 -4.03 -9.91 12.97
N LYS A 83 -4.51 -8.70 12.65
CA LYS A 83 -5.81 -8.50 11.99
C LYS A 83 -5.66 -8.38 10.48
N PHE A 84 -6.27 -9.32 9.76
CA PHE A 84 -6.22 -9.39 8.30
C PHE A 84 -7.61 -9.59 7.69
N PHE A 85 -7.92 -8.83 6.63
CA PHE A 85 -9.20 -8.92 5.91
C PHE A 85 -9.00 -9.08 4.40
N VAL A 86 -9.83 -9.93 3.79
CA VAL A 86 -9.93 -9.98 2.33
C VAL A 86 -10.80 -8.82 1.88
N MET A 87 -10.26 -7.91 1.10
CA MET A 87 -10.96 -6.70 0.68
C MET A 87 -10.43 -6.18 -0.66
N ASP A 88 -11.33 -5.68 -1.50
CA ASP A 88 -10.92 -4.90 -2.67
C ASP A 88 -10.47 -3.51 -2.22
N VAL A 89 -9.22 -3.17 -2.48
CA VAL A 89 -8.63 -1.87 -2.12
C VAL A 89 -9.33 -0.68 -2.80
N ARG A 90 -10.09 -0.92 -3.88
CA ARG A 90 -10.93 0.07 -4.56
C ARG A 90 -12.26 0.33 -3.86
N ARG A 91 -12.62 -0.50 -2.88
CA ARG A 91 -13.88 -0.41 -2.12
C ARG A 91 -13.68 -0.95 -0.71
N LEU A 92 -13.13 -0.11 0.15
CA LEU A 92 -12.82 -0.44 1.52
C LEU A 92 -14.09 -0.45 2.36
N LYS A 93 -14.47 -1.63 2.89
CA LYS A 93 -15.54 -1.77 3.89
C LYS A 93 -15.01 -1.42 5.28
N LEU A 94 -14.48 -0.21 5.40
CA LEU A 94 -13.85 0.35 6.60
C LEU A 94 -14.48 1.72 6.90
N PRO A 95 -14.55 2.12 8.18
CA PRO A 95 -15.13 3.39 8.58
C PRO A 95 -14.34 4.59 8.02
N ASP A 96 -15.07 5.67 7.76
CA ASP A 96 -14.53 6.97 7.40
C ASP A 96 -13.68 7.54 8.53
N SER A 97 -12.64 8.29 8.20
CA SER A 97 -11.83 9.06 9.16
C SER A 97 -11.39 8.27 10.39
N TYR A 98 -10.95 7.03 10.19
CA TYR A 98 -10.65 6.10 11.28
C TYR A 98 -9.15 5.84 11.48
N PHE A 99 -8.37 5.89 10.40
CA PHE A 99 -6.94 5.59 10.44
C PHE A 99 -6.11 6.87 10.56
N ASP A 100 -5.11 6.84 11.42
CA ASP A 100 -4.11 7.90 11.53
C ASP A 100 -3.11 7.84 10.36
N ALA A 101 -2.88 6.64 9.83
CA ALA A 101 -2.04 6.47 8.67
C ALA A 101 -2.45 5.27 7.79
N VAL A 102 -2.12 5.38 6.50
CA VAL A 102 -2.24 4.30 5.52
C VAL A 102 -0.85 4.05 4.92
N TRP A 103 -0.50 2.77 4.82
CA TRP A 103 0.74 2.26 4.25
C TRP A 103 0.42 1.38 3.04
N SER A 104 1.19 1.46 1.96
CA SER A 104 0.99 0.57 0.79
C SER A 104 2.26 0.35 -0.02
N TRP A 105 2.78 -0.88 -0.06
CA TRP A 105 4.06 -1.18 -0.72
C TRP A 105 3.90 -2.04 -1.97
N SER A 106 4.23 -1.46 -3.14
CA SER A 106 4.20 -2.12 -4.46
C SER A 106 2.82 -2.60 -4.93
N VAL A 107 1.74 -1.97 -4.45
CA VAL A 107 0.36 -2.36 -4.80
C VAL A 107 -0.16 -1.52 -5.96
N LEU A 108 -0.13 -0.20 -5.83
CA LEU A 108 -0.69 0.71 -6.82
C LEU A 108 0.03 0.66 -8.18
N THR A 109 1.24 0.10 -8.25
CA THR A 109 1.93 -0.14 -9.52
C THR A 109 1.15 -1.07 -10.46
N HIS A 110 0.28 -1.94 -9.92
CA HIS A 110 -0.49 -2.92 -10.68
C HIS A 110 -1.84 -2.40 -11.17
N LEU A 111 -2.24 -1.21 -10.74
CA LEU A 111 -3.57 -0.67 -10.97
C LEU A 111 -3.63 0.21 -12.21
N SER A 112 -4.73 0.19 -12.95
CA SER A 112 -4.98 1.17 -14.02
C SER A 112 -5.00 2.60 -13.45
N ASN A 113 -4.90 3.63 -14.29
CA ASN A 113 -4.95 5.02 -13.79
C ASN A 113 -6.29 5.34 -13.12
N GLN A 114 -7.39 4.79 -13.65
CA GLN A 114 -8.71 4.93 -13.04
C GLN A 114 -8.76 4.23 -11.68
N ASP A 115 -8.30 2.98 -11.59
CA ASP A 115 -8.26 2.25 -10.32
C ASP A 115 -7.36 2.96 -9.29
N LYS A 116 -6.22 3.55 -9.70
CA LYS A 116 -5.37 4.36 -8.81
C LYS A 116 -6.14 5.54 -8.21
N LYS A 117 -6.90 6.27 -9.03
CA LYS A 117 -7.72 7.40 -8.57
C LYS A 117 -8.77 6.92 -7.56
N THR A 118 -9.48 5.83 -7.88
CA THR A 118 -10.46 5.21 -6.96
C THR A 118 -9.82 4.80 -5.63
N VAL A 119 -8.65 4.16 -5.66
CA VAL A 119 -7.94 3.78 -4.43
C VAL A 119 -7.52 5.00 -3.64
N LEU A 120 -6.98 6.04 -4.27
CA LEU A 120 -6.60 7.27 -3.58
C LEU A 120 -7.81 7.95 -2.92
N THR A 121 -8.97 7.97 -3.57
CA THR A 121 -10.23 8.46 -2.98
C THR A 121 -10.63 7.64 -1.75
N GLU A 122 -10.56 6.31 -1.81
CA GLU A 122 -10.87 5.44 -0.67
C GLU A 122 -9.87 5.61 0.48
N VAL A 123 -8.58 5.73 0.18
CA VAL A 123 -7.53 6.03 1.15
C VAL A 123 -7.79 7.38 1.82
N ASN A 124 -8.16 8.41 1.05
CA ASN A 124 -8.54 9.70 1.59
C ASN A 124 -9.74 9.58 2.53
N ARG A 125 -10.79 8.84 2.14
CA ARG A 125 -12.00 8.65 2.96
C ARG A 125 -11.69 8.02 4.32
N VAL A 126 -10.93 6.93 4.35
CA VAL A 126 -10.65 6.19 5.60
C VAL A 126 -9.62 6.87 6.50
N LEU A 127 -8.80 7.78 5.95
CA LEU A 127 -7.86 8.58 6.73
C LEU A 127 -8.56 9.65 7.56
N LYS A 128 -8.15 9.77 8.82
CA LYS A 128 -8.42 10.95 9.65
C LYS A 128 -7.87 12.20 8.99
N LYS A 129 -8.41 13.35 9.41
CA LYS A 129 -7.82 14.66 9.13
C LYS A 129 -6.34 14.69 9.54
N ASN A 130 -5.47 15.24 8.69
CA ASN A 130 -4.00 15.22 8.85
C ASN A 130 -3.35 13.82 8.87
N GLY A 131 -4.13 12.78 8.55
CA GLY A 131 -3.64 11.43 8.44
C GLY A 131 -2.63 11.30 7.30
N THR A 132 -1.65 10.42 7.48
CA THR A 132 -0.54 10.23 6.53
C THR A 132 -0.84 9.07 5.59
N PHE A 133 -0.69 9.27 4.28
CA PHE A 133 -0.58 8.17 3.33
C PHE A 133 0.86 8.05 2.86
N SER A 134 1.47 6.88 3.03
CA SER A 134 2.78 6.56 2.44
C SER A 134 2.69 5.33 1.56
N GLN A 135 3.23 5.43 0.35
CA GLN A 135 3.30 4.31 -0.58
C GLN A 135 4.63 4.23 -1.32
N MET A 136 4.90 3.05 -1.87
CA MET A 136 5.98 2.83 -2.82
C MET A 136 5.45 2.17 -4.09
N VAL A 137 5.86 2.72 -5.23
CA VAL A 137 5.53 2.23 -6.56
C VAL A 137 6.77 2.16 -7.41
N TRP A 138 6.70 1.43 -8.53
CA TRP A 138 7.78 1.44 -9.50
C TRP A 138 7.80 2.77 -10.26
N ARG A 139 8.99 3.33 -10.43
CA ARG A 139 9.19 4.53 -11.23
C ARG A 139 9.16 4.17 -12.73
N GLY A 140 8.53 5.03 -13.54
CA GLY A 140 8.52 4.89 -14.99
C GLY A 140 7.36 5.62 -15.64
N ARG A 141 7.03 5.24 -16.87
CA ARG A 141 5.86 5.72 -17.63
C ARG A 141 5.30 4.57 -18.45
N GLY A 142 3.98 4.55 -18.65
CA GLY A 142 3.30 3.59 -19.52
C GLY A 142 3.13 2.20 -18.92
N LEU A 143 2.77 1.24 -19.77
CA LEU A 143 2.58 -0.16 -19.38
C LEU A 143 3.92 -0.90 -19.44
N PHE A 144 4.28 -1.55 -18.33
CA PHE A 144 5.36 -2.52 -18.27
C PHE A 144 4.78 -3.89 -17.91
N ILE A 145 5.11 -4.91 -18.69
CA ILE A 145 4.72 -6.29 -18.40
C ILE A 145 5.96 -7.02 -17.91
N ASN A 146 5.96 -7.40 -16.63
CA ASN A 146 6.97 -8.31 -16.11
C ASN A 146 6.71 -9.70 -16.72
N LYS A 147 7.72 -10.28 -17.39
CA LYS A 147 7.66 -11.59 -18.07
C LYS A 147 8.24 -12.74 -17.24
N ASP A 148 8.38 -12.57 -15.92
CA ASP A 148 8.70 -13.66 -14.99
C ASP A 148 7.66 -14.81 -15.11
N VAL A 149 7.91 -15.94 -14.42
CA VAL A 149 7.06 -17.14 -14.37
C VAL A 149 5.56 -16.82 -14.22
N TYR A 150 5.24 -15.72 -13.54
CA TYR A 150 3.89 -15.18 -13.44
C TYR A 150 3.85 -13.75 -14.02
N PRO A 151 3.39 -13.61 -15.28
CA PRO A 151 3.34 -12.30 -15.93
C PRO A 151 2.45 -11.33 -15.18
N ARG A 152 2.95 -10.10 -14.96
CA ARG A 152 2.23 -9.07 -14.21
C ARG A 152 2.30 -7.74 -14.94
N SER A 153 1.16 -7.10 -15.10
CA SER A 153 1.05 -5.74 -15.64
C SER A 153 1.39 -4.71 -14.56
N HIS A 154 2.15 -3.70 -14.97
CA HIS A 154 2.51 -2.54 -14.16
C HIS A 154 2.20 -1.27 -14.94
N TYR A 155 1.28 -0.46 -14.45
CA TYR A 155 0.90 0.81 -15.07
C TYR A 155 1.68 1.94 -14.37
N LEU A 156 2.77 2.37 -14.99
CA LEU A 156 3.73 3.29 -14.41
C LEU A 156 3.37 4.74 -14.73
N LEU A 157 3.57 5.63 -13.76
CA LEU A 157 3.31 7.06 -13.88
C LEU A 157 4.57 7.87 -13.58
N SER A 158 4.72 9.00 -14.29
CA SER A 158 5.72 9.99 -13.94
C SER A 158 5.40 10.61 -12.57
N THR A 159 6.40 11.23 -11.94
CA THR A 159 6.21 11.96 -10.68
C THR A 159 5.15 13.07 -10.82
N SER A 160 5.11 13.76 -11.97
CA SER A 160 4.11 14.81 -12.24
C SER A 160 2.69 14.25 -12.37
N SER A 161 2.51 13.10 -13.02
CA SER A 161 1.20 12.43 -13.08
C SER A 161 0.74 11.91 -11.72
N TRP A 162 1.68 11.43 -10.89
CA TRP A 162 1.36 11.10 -9.49
C TRP A 162 0.92 12.34 -8.71
N ARG A 163 1.63 13.45 -8.81
CA ARG A 163 1.26 14.70 -8.14
C ARG A 163 -0.16 15.13 -8.50
N LYS A 164 -0.48 15.16 -9.80
CA LYS A 164 -1.84 15.45 -10.29
C LYS A 164 -2.90 14.54 -9.66
N LEU A 165 -2.66 13.23 -9.58
CA LEU A 165 -3.62 12.31 -8.95
C LEU A 165 -3.81 12.57 -7.45
N TYR A 166 -2.74 12.89 -6.72
CA TYR A 166 -2.81 13.23 -5.30
C TYR A 166 -3.61 14.52 -5.08
N ASP A 167 -3.34 15.56 -5.88
CA ASP A 167 -4.05 16.84 -5.83
C ASP A 167 -5.56 16.64 -6.10
N GLU A 168 -5.90 15.89 -7.16
CA GLU A 168 -7.30 15.57 -7.53
C GLU A 168 -8.05 14.72 -6.49
N THR A 169 -7.33 14.08 -5.56
CA THR A 169 -7.92 13.18 -4.55
C THR A 169 -7.77 13.71 -3.12
N GLY A 170 -7.53 15.01 -2.98
CA GLY A 170 -7.59 15.71 -1.70
C GLY A 170 -6.41 15.43 -0.78
N PHE A 171 -5.22 15.18 -1.35
CA PHE A 171 -3.97 15.13 -0.61
C PHE A 171 -3.17 16.41 -0.78
N VAL A 172 -2.39 16.75 0.24
CA VAL A 172 -1.44 17.87 0.27
C VAL A 172 -0.08 17.40 0.78
N ASP A 173 0.91 18.29 0.72
CA ASP A 173 2.27 18.06 1.22
C ASP A 173 2.91 16.81 0.62
N LEU A 174 2.70 16.59 -0.68
CA LEU A 174 3.24 15.42 -1.36
C LEU A 174 4.77 15.51 -1.47
N GLU A 175 5.42 14.74 -0.63
CA GLU A 175 6.84 14.42 -0.67
C GLU A 175 7.10 13.21 -1.57
N THR A 176 8.16 13.28 -2.38
CA THR A 176 8.56 12.17 -3.23
C THR A 176 10.05 11.86 -3.07
N LYS A 177 10.40 10.58 -2.95
CA LYS A 177 11.78 10.12 -2.87
C LYS A 177 12.04 8.98 -3.83
N ILE A 178 13.07 9.12 -4.66
CA ILE A 178 13.52 8.03 -5.54
C ILE A 178 14.35 7.05 -4.71
N ILE A 179 14.00 5.77 -4.81
CA ILE A 179 14.72 4.65 -4.19
C ILE A 179 15.45 3.90 -5.30
N LYS A 180 16.78 4.02 -5.33
CA LYS A 180 17.62 3.38 -6.35
C LYS A 180 17.65 1.87 -6.16
N SER A 181 17.58 1.12 -7.26
CA SER A 181 17.82 -0.33 -7.23
C SER A 181 18.52 -0.79 -8.51
N ARG A 182 19.18 -1.95 -8.47
CA ARG A 182 19.90 -2.53 -9.63
C ARG A 182 18.98 -2.85 -10.82
N ARG A 183 17.70 -3.16 -10.57
CA ARG A 183 16.76 -3.56 -11.63
C ARG A 183 15.90 -2.39 -12.09
N ARG A 184 15.24 -1.73 -11.14
CA ARG A 184 14.32 -0.63 -11.42
C ARG A 184 14.17 0.25 -10.19
N ASP A 185 14.36 1.55 -10.39
CA ASP A 185 14.09 2.54 -9.35
C ASP A 185 12.62 2.47 -8.89
N SER A 186 12.42 2.62 -7.59
CA SER A 186 11.09 2.86 -7.02
C SER A 186 10.91 4.34 -6.69
N LEU A 187 9.65 4.76 -6.61
CA LEU A 187 9.24 6.07 -6.14
C LEU A 187 8.45 5.88 -4.86
N ARG A 188 8.95 6.45 -3.76
CA ARG A 188 8.18 6.58 -2.52
C ARG A 188 7.43 7.91 -2.55
N LEU A 189 6.15 7.87 -2.23
CA LEU A 189 5.27 9.03 -2.15
C LEU A 189 4.68 9.06 -0.74
N THR A 190 4.78 10.20 -0.06
CA THR A 190 4.15 10.43 1.24
C THR A 190 3.38 11.74 1.18
N ALA A 191 2.12 11.73 1.62
CA ALA A 191 1.27 12.91 1.61
C ALA A 191 0.34 12.92 2.82
N LYS A 192 -0.30 14.06 3.05
CA LYS A 192 -1.29 14.27 4.11
C LYS A 192 -2.69 14.42 3.52
N LYS A 193 -3.71 13.91 4.21
CA LYS A 193 -5.10 14.25 3.87
C LYS A 193 -5.33 15.76 4.10
N LEU A 194 -5.82 16.44 3.08
CA LEU A 194 -6.13 17.88 3.09
C LEU A 194 -7.13 18.22 4.20
N PHE A 195 -6.92 19.34 4.87
CA PHE A 195 -7.92 19.99 5.71
C PHE A 195 -9.06 20.44 4.80
N PRO A 196 -10.35 20.15 5.08
CA PRO A 196 -11.37 21.04 4.55
C PRO A 196 -11.01 22.46 5.04
N GLN A 197 -10.81 23.38 4.11
CA GLN A 197 -10.81 24.81 4.43
C GLN A 197 -12.12 25.04 5.20
N ALA A 198 -12.03 25.70 6.36
CA ALA A 198 -13.26 26.16 7.00
C ALA A 198 -14.01 27.05 5.98
N PRO A 199 -15.34 26.96 5.90
CA PRO A 199 -16.13 27.80 5.01
C PRO A 199 -15.87 29.29 5.25
#